data_AF-A0AAV8TC89-F1
#
_entry.id   AF-A0AAV8TC89-F1
#
_cell.length_a   1.000
_cell.length_b   1.000
_cell.length_c   1.000
_cell.angle_alpha   90.00
_cell.angle_beta   90.00
_cell.angle_gamma   90.00
#
_symmetry.space_group_name_H-M   'P 1'
#
loop_
_entity.id
_entity.type
_entity.pdbx_description
1 polymer ?
#
loop_
_entity_poly.entity_id
_entity_poly.type
_entity_poly.pdbx_seq_one_letter_code
_entity_poly.pdbx_strand_id
1 'polypeptide(L)'
;MVDCVTCKPVCNCDRPGAVCQDPRFIGGDGITFYFHGKKDHDFCLVSDPNLHINAHFIGKRNDNMTRDFTWVQSIAILFGKHKLLLGARALKTSTWDDSVDHFALAFNGEPLTLPDSEGATWQSNTRPKVSVTRADETDNVLVEVEGSLKIIAKVVPITEEDSRIHNYAITKEDCFAHLDLGFKFYSLSNQVNGVLGQTYRPPGYVSRVNVGAKMAVMGGSKEFETSSLFVADCAVAQFKGGDDSEGSLQGYELPSMRCSSEIDGQGVVCKR
;
A
#
# COMPACT_ATOMS: atom_id res chain seq x y z
N MET A 1 -13.55 -2.75 17.93
CA MET A 1 -14.90 -2.19 17.66
C MET A 1 -15.79 -3.34 17.21
N VAL A 2 -17.06 -3.39 17.60
CA VAL A 2 -17.99 -4.50 17.26
C VAL A 2 -19.12 -3.94 16.40
N ASP A 3 -19.51 -4.68 15.36
CA ASP A 3 -20.67 -4.34 14.54
C ASP A 3 -21.90 -4.71 15.35
N CYS A 4 -22.70 -3.72 15.76
CA CYS A 4 -23.84 -3.96 16.64
C CYS A 4 -24.98 -4.75 15.97
N VAL A 5 -24.98 -4.90 14.64
CA VAL A 5 -26.02 -5.63 13.90
C VAL A 5 -25.64 -7.11 13.76
N THR A 6 -24.36 -7.40 13.54
CA THR A 6 -23.86 -8.76 13.32
C THR A 6 -23.14 -9.34 14.55
N CYS A 7 -22.91 -8.53 15.58
CA CYS A 7 -22.15 -8.87 16.79
C CYS A 7 -20.76 -9.47 16.49
N LYS A 8 -20.16 -9.08 15.36
CA LYS A 8 -18.82 -9.50 14.96
C LYS A 8 -17.79 -8.41 15.27
N PRO A 9 -16.56 -8.78 15.67
CA PRO A 9 -15.48 -7.80 15.73
C PRO A 9 -15.30 -7.19 14.34
N VAL A 10 -15.35 -5.86 14.27
CA VAL A 10 -15.10 -5.11 13.05
C VAL A 10 -13.60 -4.95 12.91
N CYS A 11 -13.03 -5.69 11.97
CA CYS A 11 -11.67 -5.48 11.55
C CYS A 11 -11.59 -4.20 10.71
N ASN A 12 -10.46 -3.50 10.77
CA ASN A 12 -10.22 -2.32 9.93
C ASN A 12 -10.32 -2.65 8.44
N CYS A 13 -10.08 -3.92 8.08
CA CYS A 13 -10.19 -4.46 6.72
C CYS A 13 -11.64 -4.66 6.22
N ASP A 14 -12.66 -4.41 7.04
CA ASP A 14 -14.08 -4.61 6.68
C ASP A 14 -14.85 -3.28 6.57
N ARG A 15 -14.16 -2.19 6.22
CA ARG A 15 -14.74 -0.86 6.05
C ARG A 15 -14.46 -0.26 4.68
N PRO A 16 -15.31 0.66 4.18
CA PRO A 16 -15.00 1.47 3.01
C PRO A 16 -13.62 2.09 3.10
N GLY A 17 -12.85 1.94 2.02
CA GLY A 17 -11.46 2.40 1.94
C GLY A 17 -10.44 1.39 2.46
N ALA A 18 -10.85 0.18 2.85
CA ALA A 18 -9.92 -0.89 3.21
C ALA A 18 -9.20 -1.44 1.97
N VAL A 19 -7.90 -1.70 2.13
CA VAL A 19 -7.05 -2.47 1.21
C VAL A 19 -6.22 -3.43 2.06
N CYS A 20 -6.58 -4.70 2.07
CA CYS A 20 -5.93 -5.72 2.89
C CYS A 20 -5.78 -7.02 2.11
N GLN A 21 -5.01 -7.98 2.62
CA GLN A 21 -4.87 -9.31 2.00
C GLN A 21 -4.34 -9.23 0.54
N ASP A 22 -4.88 -10.01 -0.40
CA ASP A 22 -4.29 -10.29 -1.73
C ASP A 22 -4.85 -9.48 -2.94
N PRO A 23 -4.64 -8.16 -2.99
CA PRO A 23 -5.32 -7.22 -2.14
C PRO A 23 -6.83 -7.19 -2.46
N ARG A 24 -7.61 -7.39 -1.41
CA ARG A 24 -9.05 -7.12 -1.33
C ARG A 24 -9.26 -5.65 -1.01
N PHE A 25 -10.11 -5.00 -1.80
CA PHE A 25 -10.52 -3.61 -1.64
C PHE A 25 -11.98 -3.53 -1.21
N ILE A 26 -12.31 -2.48 -0.46
CA ILE A 26 -13.71 -2.08 -0.23
C ILE A 26 -13.87 -0.64 -0.73
N GLY A 27 -14.72 -0.46 -1.73
CA GLY A 27 -14.99 0.85 -2.31
C GLY A 27 -15.67 1.81 -1.34
N GLY A 28 -15.70 3.10 -1.70
CA GLY A 28 -16.49 4.11 -1.01
C GLY A 28 -18.00 3.82 -1.02
N ASP A 29 -18.45 3.01 -1.98
CA ASP A 29 -19.81 2.46 -2.10
C ASP A 29 -20.06 1.24 -1.19
N GLY A 30 -19.04 0.77 -0.45
CA GLY A 30 -19.10 -0.41 0.42
C GLY A 30 -18.99 -1.74 -0.32
N ILE A 31 -18.80 -1.74 -1.64
CA ILE A 31 -18.67 -2.97 -2.42
C ILE A 31 -17.25 -3.52 -2.28
N THR A 32 -17.15 -4.81 -1.95
CA THR A 32 -15.87 -5.52 -1.95
C THR A 32 -15.49 -5.91 -3.38
N PHE A 33 -14.24 -5.66 -3.76
CA PHE A 33 -13.68 -6.07 -5.05
C PHE A 33 -12.18 -6.41 -4.91
N TYR A 34 -11.62 -7.04 -5.92
CA TYR A 34 -10.21 -7.42 -6.00
C TYR A 34 -9.57 -6.69 -7.18
N PHE A 35 -8.30 -6.34 -7.02
CA PHE A 35 -7.50 -5.78 -8.10
C PHE A 35 -6.26 -6.65 -8.31
N HIS A 36 -6.17 -7.29 -9.47
CA HIS A 36 -5.02 -8.13 -9.82
C HIS A 36 -3.93 -7.26 -10.45
N GLY A 37 -3.19 -6.55 -9.60
CA GLY A 37 -1.94 -5.93 -9.99
C GLY A 37 -0.90 -6.97 -10.44
N LYS A 38 0.22 -6.48 -10.97
CA LYS A 38 1.39 -7.31 -11.27
C LYS A 38 2.41 -7.20 -10.15
N LYS A 39 3.14 -8.27 -9.90
CA LYS A 39 4.30 -8.25 -9.00
C LYS A 39 5.35 -7.23 -9.50
N ASP A 40 5.92 -6.47 -8.57
CA ASP A 40 7.00 -5.49 -8.77
C ASP A 40 6.61 -4.32 -9.70
N HIS A 41 5.33 -3.96 -9.70
CA HIS A 41 4.79 -2.82 -10.43
C HIS A 41 4.06 -1.84 -9.50
N ASP A 42 3.99 -0.58 -9.92
CA ASP A 42 3.30 0.49 -9.21
C ASP A 42 1.94 0.78 -9.84
N PHE A 43 0.93 1.00 -9.00
CA PHE A 43 -0.44 1.26 -9.43
C PHE A 43 -1.06 2.44 -8.68
N CYS A 44 -1.78 3.27 -9.43
CA CYS A 44 -2.56 4.39 -8.91
C CYS A 44 -3.86 3.90 -8.25
N LEU A 45 -3.89 3.97 -6.92
CA LEU A 45 -5.08 3.65 -6.13
C LEU A 45 -6.09 4.80 -6.13
N VAL A 46 -5.60 6.03 -6.01
CA VAL A 46 -6.41 7.24 -5.97
C VAL A 46 -5.72 8.34 -6.76
N SER A 47 -6.44 8.99 -7.65
CA SER A 47 -6.01 10.24 -8.26
C SER A 47 -7.15 11.25 -8.28
N ASP A 48 -6.93 12.37 -7.64
CA ASP A 48 -7.78 13.54 -7.55
C ASP A 48 -6.91 14.79 -7.81
N PRO A 49 -7.47 15.96 -8.20
CA PRO A 49 -6.67 17.15 -8.44
C PRO A 49 -5.69 17.53 -7.32
N ASN A 50 -6.05 17.28 -6.06
CA ASN A 50 -5.24 17.67 -4.90
C ASN A 50 -4.57 16.48 -4.16
N LEU A 51 -4.83 15.25 -4.60
CA LEU A 51 -4.37 14.04 -3.91
C LEU A 51 -4.08 12.93 -4.92
N HIS A 52 -2.90 12.34 -4.85
CA HIS A 52 -2.56 11.14 -5.60
C HIS A 52 -1.98 10.09 -4.66
N ILE A 53 -2.39 8.84 -4.81
CA ILE A 53 -1.89 7.71 -4.03
C ILE A 53 -1.54 6.60 -4.99
N ASN A 54 -0.26 6.26 -5.02
CA ASN A 54 0.26 5.08 -5.68
C ASN A 54 0.60 4.00 -4.67
N ALA A 55 0.59 2.76 -5.12
CA ALA A 55 0.96 1.60 -4.34
C ALA A 55 1.92 0.72 -5.12
N HIS A 56 2.99 0.29 -4.46
CA HIS A 56 3.92 -0.72 -4.96
C HIS A 56 3.40 -2.10 -4.61
N PHE A 57 3.21 -2.94 -5.62
CA PHE A 57 2.73 -4.29 -5.45
C PHE A 57 3.90 -5.25 -5.47
N ILE A 58 4.06 -6.01 -4.40
CA ILE A 58 4.89 -7.21 -4.38
C ILE A 58 4.03 -8.41 -4.72
N GLY A 59 4.65 -9.53 -5.06
CA GLY A 59 3.89 -10.73 -5.34
C GLY A 59 4.71 -12.00 -5.43
N LYS A 60 3.99 -13.10 -5.56
CA LYS A 60 4.55 -14.44 -5.76
C LYS A 60 3.74 -15.17 -6.83
N ARG A 61 4.47 -15.94 -7.63
CA ARG A 61 3.93 -16.85 -8.62
C ARG A 61 4.67 -18.17 -8.52
N ASN A 62 3.93 -19.26 -8.33
CA ASN A 62 4.48 -20.61 -8.45
C ASN A 62 4.19 -21.17 -9.85
N ASP A 63 4.84 -22.27 -10.22
CA ASP A 63 4.73 -22.88 -11.55
C ASP A 63 3.30 -23.33 -11.90
N ASN A 64 2.47 -23.57 -10.89
CA ASN A 64 1.08 -24.00 -11.05
C ASN A 64 0.10 -22.82 -11.10
N MET A 65 0.56 -21.58 -10.93
CA MET A 65 -0.28 -20.38 -10.91
C MET A 65 -0.39 -19.72 -12.28
N THR A 66 -1.63 -19.42 -12.67
CA THR A 66 -1.96 -18.69 -13.90
C THR A 66 -1.86 -17.17 -13.75
N ARG A 67 -1.68 -16.66 -12.53
CA ARG A 67 -1.58 -15.23 -12.18
C ARG A 67 -0.66 -15.01 -10.98
N ASP A 68 -0.19 -13.78 -10.79
CA ASP A 68 0.50 -13.39 -9.56
C ASP A 68 -0.52 -13.23 -8.43
N PHE A 69 -0.18 -13.73 -7.24
CA PHE A 69 -0.77 -13.19 -6.00
C PHE A 69 0.04 -11.98 -5.60
N THR A 70 -0.64 -10.91 -5.25
CA THR A 70 0.00 -9.63 -4.99
C THR A 70 -0.48 -9.01 -3.69
N TRP A 71 0.39 -8.21 -3.09
CA TRP A 71 0.13 -7.47 -1.85
C TRP A 71 0.71 -6.07 -1.98
N VAL A 72 0.13 -5.11 -1.27
CA VAL A 72 0.66 -3.74 -1.23
C VAL A 72 1.81 -3.68 -0.24
N GLN A 73 3.04 -3.51 -0.73
CA GLN A 73 4.22 -3.37 0.14
C GLN A 73 4.39 -1.92 0.60
N SER A 74 4.16 -0.96 -0.28
CA SER A 74 4.31 0.45 0.05
C SER A 74 3.32 1.31 -0.69
N ILE A 75 3.06 2.49 -0.16
CA ILE A 75 2.27 3.54 -0.80
C ILE A 75 3.04 4.86 -0.77
N ALA A 76 2.90 5.64 -1.83
CA ALA A 76 3.28 7.05 -1.84
C ALA A 76 2.03 7.91 -1.97
N ILE A 77 1.96 8.92 -1.10
CA ILE A 77 0.86 9.88 -1.04
C ILE A 77 1.44 11.22 -1.47
N LEU A 78 0.93 11.76 -2.57
CA LEU A 78 1.34 13.03 -3.15
C LEU A 78 0.21 14.04 -2.98
N PHE A 79 0.54 15.23 -2.45
CA PHE A 79 -0.42 16.31 -2.24
C PHE A 79 0.31 17.66 -2.31
N GLY A 80 -0.16 18.55 -3.20
CA GLY A 80 0.59 19.76 -3.54
C GLY A 80 2.01 19.40 -4.01
N LYS A 81 3.02 19.91 -3.30
CA LYS A 81 4.45 19.62 -3.53
C LYS A 81 5.03 18.56 -2.58
N HIS A 82 4.20 18.01 -1.70
CA HIS A 82 4.64 17.11 -0.64
C HIS A 82 4.44 15.65 -1.03
N LYS A 83 5.33 14.80 -0.51
CA LYS A 83 5.33 13.36 -0.72
C LYS A 83 5.49 12.64 0.61
N LEU A 84 4.65 11.66 0.90
CA LEU A 84 4.75 10.80 2.07
C LEU A 84 4.83 9.35 1.61
N LEU A 85 5.85 8.62 2.08
CA LEU A 85 6.03 7.20 1.87
C LEU A 85 5.64 6.45 3.13
N LEU A 86 4.80 5.41 2.97
CA LEU A 86 4.59 4.36 3.97
C LEU A 86 4.93 3.03 3.32
N GLY A 87 5.83 2.25 3.92
CA GLY A 87 6.23 0.96 3.37
C GLY A 87 6.47 -0.08 4.45
N ALA A 88 6.25 -1.33 4.10
CA ALA A 88 6.72 -2.50 4.84
C ALA A 88 8.16 -2.81 4.42
N ARG A 89 9.10 -2.86 5.36
CA ARG A 89 10.47 -3.31 5.13
C ARG A 89 10.45 -4.81 4.85
N ALA A 90 11.03 -5.22 3.73
CA ALA A 90 11.28 -6.63 3.47
C ALA A 90 12.41 -7.13 4.38
N LEU A 91 12.09 -8.01 5.32
CA LEU A 91 13.11 -8.75 6.06
C LEU A 91 13.65 -9.86 5.17
N LYS A 92 14.95 -9.83 4.86
CA LYS A 92 15.63 -10.91 4.12
C LYS A 92 15.89 -12.16 4.96
N THR A 93 15.60 -12.15 6.26
CA THR A 93 16.10 -13.19 7.18
C THR A 93 15.12 -13.50 8.29
N SER A 94 14.67 -14.76 8.31
CA SER A 94 14.22 -15.59 9.43
C SER A 94 13.24 -15.00 10.45
N THR A 95 12.02 -15.55 10.44
CA THR A 95 10.94 -15.44 11.45
C THR A 95 10.49 -14.02 11.80
N TRP A 96 9.22 -13.74 11.52
CA TRP A 96 8.56 -12.51 11.96
C TRP A 96 8.70 -12.33 13.48
N ASP A 97 9.09 -11.12 13.90
CA ASP A 97 9.26 -10.73 15.29
C ASP A 97 8.41 -9.49 15.57
N ASP A 98 7.28 -9.65 16.26
CA ASP A 98 6.36 -8.57 16.58
C ASP A 98 7.01 -7.42 17.39
N SER A 99 8.18 -7.65 18.00
CA SER A 99 8.91 -6.62 18.77
C SER A 99 9.78 -5.70 17.91
N VAL A 100 9.98 -6.02 16.63
CA VAL A 100 10.76 -5.20 15.69
C VAL A 100 9.81 -4.36 14.86
N ASP A 101 10.10 -3.07 14.69
CA ASP A 101 9.33 -2.23 13.78
C ASP A 101 9.75 -2.43 12.32
N HIS A 102 8.77 -2.74 11.48
CA HIS A 102 8.96 -3.04 10.06
C HIS A 102 8.56 -1.88 9.15
N PHE A 103 8.29 -0.69 9.68
CA PHE A 103 7.94 0.45 8.83
C PHE A 103 9.14 1.13 8.18
N ALA A 104 8.98 1.47 6.91
CA ALA A 104 9.75 2.49 6.21
C ALA A 104 8.87 3.72 6.00
N LEU A 105 9.16 4.80 6.72
CA LEU A 105 8.43 6.06 6.65
C LEU A 105 9.37 7.14 6.12
N ALA A 106 8.90 7.97 5.19
CA ALA A 106 9.66 9.13 4.72
C ALA A 106 8.73 10.28 4.31
N PHE A 107 9.13 11.51 4.59
CA PHE A 107 8.41 12.72 4.18
C PHE A 107 9.31 13.64 3.37
N ASN A 108 8.89 13.96 2.15
CA ASN A 108 9.65 14.73 1.17
C ASN A 108 11.08 14.19 0.93
N GLY A 109 11.24 12.87 0.95
CA GLY A 109 12.53 12.21 0.76
C GLY A 109 13.35 12.02 2.03
N GLU A 110 12.98 12.67 3.14
CA GLU A 110 13.67 12.53 4.42
C GLU A 110 13.06 11.38 5.25
N PRO A 111 13.86 10.41 5.73
CA PRO A 111 13.36 9.35 6.60
C PRO A 111 12.70 9.90 7.87
N LEU A 112 11.56 9.32 8.24
CA LEU A 112 10.86 9.62 9.47
C LEU A 112 11.16 8.55 10.52
N THR A 113 11.67 8.97 11.67
CA THR A 113 11.87 8.10 12.84
C THR A 113 10.85 8.45 13.92
N LEU A 114 10.15 7.44 14.40
CA LEU A 114 9.24 7.51 15.54
C LEU A 114 9.76 6.57 16.64
N PRO A 115 9.67 6.97 17.92
CA PRO A 115 9.84 6.02 19.02
C PRO A 115 8.88 4.85 18.89
N ASP A 116 9.34 3.65 19.27
CA ASP A 116 8.55 2.42 19.30
C ASP A 116 7.71 2.39 20.59
N SER A 117 6.73 3.29 20.64
CA SER A 117 5.81 3.43 21.77
C SER A 117 4.45 3.91 21.29
N GLU A 118 3.39 3.28 21.77
CA GLU A 118 2.01 3.70 21.47
C GLU A 118 1.83 5.21 21.74
N GLY A 119 1.19 5.91 20.81
CA GLY A 119 0.94 7.35 20.89
C GLY A 119 2.12 8.25 20.48
N ALA A 120 3.32 7.70 20.24
CA ALA A 120 4.43 8.47 19.68
C ALA A 120 4.02 9.17 18.39
N THR A 121 4.25 10.48 18.32
CA THR A 121 3.70 11.31 17.23
C THR A 121 4.78 12.19 16.61
N TRP A 122 4.85 12.15 15.28
CA TRP A 122 5.62 13.05 14.45
C TRP A 122 4.67 14.00 13.72
N GLN A 123 5.06 15.25 13.56
CA GLN A 123 4.27 16.26 12.85
C GLN A 123 5.16 17.08 11.93
N SER A 124 4.68 17.33 10.72
CA SER A 124 5.33 18.22 9.77
C SER A 124 5.12 19.69 10.17
N ASN A 125 6.08 20.55 9.82
CA ASN A 125 5.94 22.01 9.88
C ASN A 125 5.40 22.62 8.57
N THR A 126 4.74 21.82 7.73
CA THR A 126 4.20 22.23 6.42
C THR A 126 2.70 22.50 6.50
N ARG A 127 2.15 23.06 5.42
CA ARG A 127 0.69 23.15 5.20
C ARG A 127 0.34 22.45 3.88
N PRO A 128 -0.63 21.50 3.86
CA PRO A 128 -1.38 21.00 5.02
C PRO A 128 -0.47 20.27 6.02
N LYS A 129 -0.89 20.25 7.29
CA LYS A 129 -0.15 19.55 8.33
C LYS A 129 -0.29 18.04 8.15
N VAL A 130 0.83 17.34 8.23
CA VAL A 130 0.90 15.87 8.30
C VAL A 130 1.20 15.48 9.73
N SER A 131 0.45 14.51 10.26
CA SER A 131 0.79 13.82 11.50
C SER A 131 0.89 12.33 11.25
N VAL A 132 1.91 11.70 11.84
CA VAL A 132 2.05 10.25 11.90
C VAL A 132 2.13 9.88 13.38
N THR A 133 1.19 9.06 13.84
CA THR A 133 1.07 8.64 15.23
C THR A 133 1.08 7.13 15.30
N ARG A 134 1.91 6.55 16.18
CA ARG A 134 1.87 5.12 16.47
C ARG A 134 0.56 4.76 17.18
N ALA A 135 -0.16 3.80 16.62
CA ALA A 135 -1.39 3.24 17.20
C ALA A 135 -1.13 1.98 18.03
N ASP A 136 0.09 1.44 17.96
CA ASP A 136 0.62 0.34 18.77
C ASP A 136 2.14 0.56 18.93
N GLU A 137 2.84 -0.26 19.72
CA GLU A 137 4.30 -0.13 19.93
C GLU A 137 5.09 -0.23 18.62
N THR A 138 4.73 -1.19 17.76
CA THR A 138 5.34 -1.46 16.45
C THR A 138 4.26 -1.62 15.37
N ASP A 139 4.62 -1.47 14.10
CA ASP A 139 3.84 -1.95 12.95
C ASP A 139 2.40 -1.44 12.78
N ASN A 140 1.93 -0.48 13.58
CA ASN A 140 0.63 0.16 13.38
C ASN A 140 0.74 1.69 13.51
N VAL A 141 0.47 2.41 12.42
CA VAL A 141 0.48 3.89 12.40
C VAL A 141 -0.83 4.47 11.87
N LEU A 142 -1.23 5.56 12.51
CA LEU A 142 -2.27 6.47 12.07
C LEU A 142 -1.62 7.67 11.38
N VAL A 143 -1.94 7.88 10.11
CA VAL A 143 -1.49 9.02 9.33
C VAL A 143 -2.67 9.95 9.07
N GLU A 144 -2.47 11.24 9.24
CA GLU A 144 -3.48 12.24 8.92
C GLU A 144 -2.83 13.39 8.14
N VAL A 145 -3.38 13.68 6.96
CA VAL A 145 -3.06 14.86 6.16
C VAL A 145 -4.25 15.81 6.32
N GLU A 146 -4.01 16.91 7.02
CA GLU A 146 -5.02 17.88 7.43
C GLU A 146 -5.95 18.27 6.28
N GLY A 147 -7.25 18.04 6.47
CA GLY A 147 -8.29 18.38 5.48
C GLY A 147 -8.33 17.50 4.23
N SER A 148 -7.42 16.54 4.06
CA SER A 148 -7.33 15.68 2.89
C SER A 148 -7.77 14.25 3.19
N LEU A 149 -7.05 13.56 4.07
CA LEU A 149 -7.29 12.14 4.33
C LEU A 149 -6.72 11.68 5.67
N LYS A 150 -7.18 10.51 6.11
CA LYS A 150 -6.66 9.74 7.22
C LYS A 150 -6.43 8.30 6.80
N ILE A 151 -5.30 7.72 7.22
CA ILE A 151 -4.92 6.33 6.92
C ILE A 151 -4.62 5.63 8.24
N ILE A 152 -5.12 4.42 8.38
CA ILE A 152 -4.57 3.45 9.32
C ILE A 152 -3.74 2.50 8.45
N ALA A 153 -2.44 2.42 8.71
CA ALA A 153 -1.54 1.49 8.03
C ALA A 153 -0.99 0.52 9.07
N LYS A 154 -1.08 -0.78 8.78
CA LYS A 154 -0.52 -1.82 9.60
C LYS A 154 0.43 -2.68 8.76
N VAL A 155 1.64 -2.93 9.22
CA VAL A 155 2.51 -3.94 8.61
C VAL A 155 2.09 -5.31 9.14
N VAL A 156 1.91 -6.26 8.24
CA VAL A 156 1.55 -7.65 8.58
C VAL A 156 2.39 -8.63 7.76
N PRO A 157 2.78 -9.77 8.35
CA PRO A 157 3.41 -10.85 7.60
C PRO A 157 2.35 -11.62 6.82
N ILE A 158 2.78 -12.25 5.72
CA ILE A 158 2.02 -13.38 5.17
C ILE A 158 2.33 -14.62 6.01
N THR A 159 1.32 -15.22 6.61
CA THR A 159 1.51 -16.36 7.51
C THR A 159 1.63 -17.69 6.77
N GLU A 160 2.20 -18.71 7.41
CA GLU A 160 2.21 -20.09 6.87
C GLU A 160 0.78 -20.62 6.65
N GLU A 161 -0.16 -20.20 7.48
CA GLU A 161 -1.56 -20.59 7.35
C GLU A 161 -2.21 -19.96 6.12
N ASP A 162 -1.97 -18.65 5.87
CA ASP A 162 -2.43 -17.99 4.64
C ASP A 162 -1.82 -18.68 3.41
N SER A 163 -0.52 -18.97 3.47
CA SER A 163 0.21 -19.70 2.42
C SER A 163 -0.38 -21.09 2.17
N ARG A 164 -0.79 -21.81 3.22
CA ARG A 164 -1.39 -23.15 3.13
C ARG A 164 -2.81 -23.09 2.56
N ILE A 165 -3.63 -22.14 3.00
CA ILE A 165 -5.02 -21.99 2.54
C ILE A 165 -5.07 -21.58 1.06
N HIS A 166 -4.21 -20.65 0.67
CA HIS A 166 -4.22 -20.05 -0.66
C HIS A 166 -3.17 -20.63 -1.62
N ASN A 167 -2.36 -21.59 -1.14
CA ASN A 167 -1.26 -22.24 -1.86
C ASN A 167 -0.19 -21.26 -2.39
N TYR A 168 0.13 -20.20 -1.63
CA TYR A 168 1.13 -19.20 -2.03
C TYR A 168 2.55 -19.78 -2.16
N ALA A 169 2.83 -20.91 -1.51
CA ALA A 169 4.16 -21.51 -1.43
C ALA A 169 5.20 -20.56 -0.81
N ILE A 170 4.79 -19.77 0.18
CA ILE A 170 5.68 -18.95 1.01
C ILE A 170 6.38 -19.86 2.01
N THR A 171 7.70 -19.68 2.13
CA THR A 171 8.57 -20.36 3.10
C THR A 171 9.02 -19.35 4.16
N LYS A 172 9.56 -19.83 5.28
CA LYS A 172 10.12 -18.97 6.34
C LYS A 172 11.27 -18.05 5.89
N GLU A 173 11.85 -18.35 4.73
CA GLU A 173 12.96 -17.61 4.10
C GLU A 173 12.45 -16.50 3.16
N ASP A 174 11.14 -16.45 2.91
CA ASP A 174 10.47 -15.56 1.94
C ASP A 174 9.21 -14.94 2.58
N CYS A 175 9.29 -14.60 3.88
CA CYS A 175 8.20 -13.92 4.58
C CYS A 175 8.06 -12.50 4.03
N PHE A 176 7.06 -12.29 3.18
CA PHE A 176 6.69 -10.96 2.74
C PHE A 176 5.95 -10.24 3.87
N ALA A 177 6.44 -9.03 4.18
CA ALA A 177 5.70 -8.05 4.94
C ALA A 177 4.92 -7.18 3.95
N HIS A 178 3.64 -6.94 4.22
CA HIS A 178 2.80 -6.05 3.43
C HIS A 178 1.97 -5.13 4.33
N LEU A 179 1.26 -4.20 3.70
CA LEU A 179 0.41 -3.24 4.37
C LEU A 179 -1.04 -3.70 4.31
N ASP A 180 -1.68 -3.69 5.47
CA ASP A 180 -3.12 -3.55 5.60
C ASP A 180 -3.44 -2.05 5.78
N LEU A 181 -4.27 -1.51 4.90
CA LEU A 181 -4.57 -0.08 4.81
C LEU A 181 -6.05 0.17 5.03
N GLY A 182 -6.37 1.25 5.74
CA GLY A 182 -7.72 1.78 5.87
C GLY A 182 -7.74 3.26 5.58
N PHE A 183 -8.29 3.64 4.42
CA PHE A 183 -8.39 5.04 4.00
C PHE A 183 -9.72 5.68 4.41
N LYS A 184 -9.65 6.90 4.92
CA LYS A 184 -10.78 7.81 5.08
C LYS A 184 -10.47 9.12 4.39
N PHE A 185 -11.21 9.45 3.35
CA PHE A 185 -11.03 10.68 2.60
C PHE A 185 -12.01 11.76 3.06
N TYR A 186 -11.56 13.02 3.09
CA TYR A 186 -12.36 14.16 3.55
C TYR A 186 -12.81 15.09 2.42
N SER A 187 -12.01 15.23 1.35
CA SER A 187 -12.18 16.31 0.36
C SER A 187 -11.94 15.88 -1.09
N LEU A 188 -12.30 14.64 -1.45
CA LEU A 188 -12.24 14.18 -2.86
C LEU A 188 -13.21 14.96 -3.74
N SER A 189 -12.76 15.29 -4.96
CA SER A 189 -13.60 15.97 -5.95
C SER A 189 -14.45 14.98 -6.76
N ASN A 190 -15.32 15.50 -7.63
CA ASN A 190 -16.03 14.70 -8.62
C ASN A 190 -15.14 14.19 -9.78
N GLN A 191 -13.88 14.60 -9.84
CA GLN A 191 -12.90 14.13 -10.81
C GLN A 191 -12.17 12.88 -10.33
N VAL A 192 -12.24 12.55 -9.03
CA VAL A 192 -11.49 11.43 -8.44
C VAL A 192 -11.59 10.14 -9.27
N ASN A 193 -10.45 9.50 -9.46
CA ASN A 193 -10.27 8.29 -10.24
C ASN A 193 -9.20 7.38 -9.59
N GLY A 194 -8.80 6.31 -10.27
CA GLY A 194 -7.90 5.29 -9.72
C GLY A 194 -8.67 4.07 -9.24
N VAL A 195 -7.94 2.99 -8.92
CA VAL A 195 -8.54 1.69 -8.55
C VAL A 195 -9.57 1.84 -7.44
N LEU A 196 -9.18 2.46 -6.33
CA LEU A 196 -10.07 2.74 -5.20
C LEU A 196 -10.83 4.05 -5.40
N GLY A 197 -10.13 5.09 -5.88
CA GLY A 197 -10.66 6.45 -5.93
C GLY A 197 -11.93 6.59 -6.77
N GLN A 198 -12.07 5.86 -7.89
CA GLN A 198 -13.28 5.94 -8.72
C GLN A 198 -14.57 5.57 -7.96
N THR A 199 -14.47 4.71 -6.94
CA THR A 199 -15.62 4.27 -6.12
C THR A 199 -16.15 5.37 -5.18
N TYR A 200 -15.38 6.44 -4.99
CA TYR A 200 -15.74 7.59 -4.15
C TYR A 200 -16.38 8.74 -4.94
N ARG A 201 -16.54 8.61 -6.27
CA ARG A 201 -17.01 9.71 -7.12
C ARG A 201 -18.49 10.04 -6.86
N PRO A 202 -18.82 11.24 -6.35
CA PRO A 202 -20.20 11.66 -6.13
C PRO A 202 -20.87 12.18 -7.40
N PRO A 203 -22.22 12.25 -7.39
CA PRO A 203 -23.13 11.11 -7.49
C PRO A 203 -23.12 10.49 -8.90
N GLY A 204 -23.37 9.18 -8.99
CA GLY A 204 -23.54 8.46 -10.26
C GLY A 204 -22.45 7.44 -10.59
N TYR A 205 -21.50 7.16 -9.69
CA TYR A 205 -20.66 5.97 -9.85
C TYR A 205 -21.53 4.71 -9.79
N VAL A 206 -21.54 3.96 -10.88
CA VAL A 206 -22.16 2.64 -10.95
C VAL A 206 -21.03 1.64 -11.06
N SER A 207 -20.87 0.83 -10.01
CA SER A 207 -19.85 -0.19 -9.98
C SER A 207 -20.03 -1.16 -11.15
N ARG A 208 -18.96 -1.33 -11.93
CA ARG A 208 -18.93 -2.25 -13.09
C ARG A 208 -18.54 -3.67 -12.69
N VAL A 209 -18.22 -3.89 -11.43
CA VAL A 209 -17.83 -5.21 -10.94
C VAL A 209 -19.06 -6.11 -10.83
N ASN A 210 -18.91 -7.38 -11.18
CA ASN A 210 -19.99 -8.35 -11.04
C ASN A 210 -20.14 -8.72 -9.56
N VAL A 211 -21.04 -8.03 -8.84
CA VAL A 211 -21.29 -8.23 -7.41
C VAL A 211 -21.79 -9.64 -7.09
N GLY A 212 -22.37 -10.35 -8.06
CA GLY A 212 -22.78 -11.75 -7.91
C GLY A 212 -21.64 -12.77 -8.03
N ALA A 213 -20.44 -12.34 -8.45
CA ALA A 213 -19.29 -13.22 -8.53
C ALA A 213 -18.64 -13.43 -7.15
N LYS A 214 -18.11 -14.63 -6.90
CA LYS A 214 -17.36 -14.94 -5.67
C LYS A 214 -16.14 -14.02 -5.46
N MET A 215 -15.51 -13.59 -6.56
CA MET A 215 -14.45 -12.60 -6.56
C MET A 215 -14.75 -11.58 -7.65
N ALA A 216 -15.28 -10.43 -7.25
CA ALA A 216 -15.56 -9.33 -8.16
C ALA A 216 -14.24 -8.59 -8.47
N VAL A 217 -13.78 -8.64 -9.71
CA VAL A 217 -12.47 -8.07 -10.10
C VAL A 217 -12.68 -6.72 -10.80
N MET A 218 -11.88 -5.73 -10.41
CA MET A 218 -11.96 -4.38 -10.97
C MET A 218 -10.90 -4.12 -12.04
N GLY A 219 -11.37 -3.90 -13.27
CA GLY A 219 -10.58 -3.33 -14.37
C GLY A 219 -9.35 -4.14 -14.83
N GLY A 220 -8.62 -3.58 -15.80
CA GLY A 220 -7.35 -4.10 -16.30
C GLY A 220 -6.18 -3.28 -15.75
N SER A 221 -5.11 -3.94 -15.30
CA SER A 221 -3.98 -3.31 -14.60
C SER A 221 -3.31 -2.16 -15.36
N LYS A 222 -3.32 -2.19 -16.71
CA LYS A 222 -2.69 -1.18 -17.57
C LYS A 222 -3.21 0.24 -17.38
N GLU A 223 -4.49 0.43 -17.05
CA GLU A 223 -5.07 1.78 -16.91
C GLU A 223 -4.57 2.50 -15.65
N PHE A 224 -4.17 1.72 -14.65
CA PHE A 224 -3.77 2.21 -13.33
C PHE A 224 -2.25 2.13 -13.12
N GLU A 225 -1.51 1.47 -14.01
CA GLU A 225 -0.06 1.33 -13.92
C GLU A 225 0.62 2.72 -13.99
N THR A 226 1.62 2.94 -13.14
CA THR A 226 2.46 4.14 -13.13
C THR A 226 3.91 3.76 -13.44
N SER A 227 4.70 4.72 -13.90
CA SER A 227 6.13 4.47 -14.16
C SER A 227 6.96 4.28 -12.89
N SER A 228 6.52 4.90 -11.79
CA SER A 228 7.10 4.69 -10.47
C SER A 228 6.15 5.10 -9.35
N LEU A 229 6.47 4.68 -8.13
CA LEU A 229 5.72 4.97 -6.91
C LEU A 229 5.49 6.47 -6.69
N PHE A 230 6.45 7.34 -7.02
CA PHE A 230 6.37 8.79 -6.77
C PHE A 230 5.98 9.62 -8.01
N VAL A 231 5.53 8.99 -9.10
CA VAL A 231 5.12 9.67 -10.32
C VAL A 231 3.62 9.46 -10.57
N ALA A 232 2.92 10.55 -10.87
CA ALA A 232 1.47 10.57 -11.07
C ALA A 232 1.11 10.52 -12.57
N ASP A 233 1.50 9.44 -13.26
CA ASP A 233 1.40 9.32 -14.73
C ASP A 233 0.53 8.16 -15.22
N CYS A 234 -0.33 7.59 -14.36
CA CYS A 234 -1.32 6.61 -14.82
C CYS A 234 -2.28 7.22 -15.85
N ALA A 235 -2.87 6.37 -16.69
CA ALA A 235 -3.77 6.82 -17.76
C ALA A 235 -5.01 7.58 -17.22
N VAL A 236 -5.37 7.36 -15.96
CA VAL A 236 -6.51 8.00 -15.29
C VAL A 236 -6.11 9.17 -14.39
N ALA A 237 -4.84 9.59 -14.39
CA ALA A 237 -4.32 10.62 -13.52
C ALA A 237 -5.10 11.93 -13.65
N GLN A 238 -5.50 12.47 -12.50
CA GLN A 238 -6.18 13.76 -12.34
C GLN A 238 -5.35 14.74 -11.52
N PHE A 239 -4.23 14.27 -10.96
CA PHE A 239 -3.40 15.05 -10.05
C PHE A 239 -2.70 16.18 -10.80
N LYS A 240 -2.82 17.40 -10.28
CA LYS A 240 -2.26 18.59 -10.93
C LYS A 240 -0.92 19.03 -10.34
N GLY A 241 -0.54 18.49 -9.18
CA GLY A 241 0.66 18.92 -8.46
C GLY A 241 0.61 20.40 -8.02
N GLY A 242 1.53 20.81 -7.17
CA GLY A 242 1.88 22.23 -7.07
C GLY A 242 2.90 22.54 -8.17
N ASP A 243 2.64 23.59 -8.98
CA ASP A 243 3.62 24.10 -9.95
C ASP A 243 4.98 24.31 -9.25
N ASP A 244 5.99 23.54 -9.69
CA ASP A 244 7.38 23.97 -9.89
C ASP A 244 8.24 22.77 -10.36
N SER A 245 8.65 22.85 -11.64
CA SER A 245 9.94 22.45 -12.24
C SER A 245 10.72 21.25 -11.67
N GLU A 246 10.97 20.28 -12.55
CA GLU A 246 12.21 19.47 -12.69
C GLU A 246 13.18 19.49 -11.49
N GLY A 247 12.83 18.78 -10.41
CA GLY A 247 13.79 18.30 -9.44
C GLY A 247 14.40 17.00 -9.95
N SER A 248 15.63 17.06 -10.46
CA SER A 248 16.45 15.92 -10.88
C SER A 248 16.33 14.75 -9.88
N LEU A 249 15.72 13.66 -10.32
CA LEU A 249 15.64 12.38 -9.61
C LEU A 249 17.00 11.69 -9.65
N GLN A 250 17.95 12.11 -8.81
CA GLN A 250 19.10 11.26 -8.52
C GLN A 250 18.74 10.26 -7.43
N GLY A 251 18.44 9.04 -7.87
CA GLY A 251 18.76 7.80 -7.16
C GLY A 251 18.25 7.68 -5.73
N TYR A 252 16.94 7.55 -5.54
CA TYR A 252 16.44 6.83 -4.37
C TYR A 252 16.58 5.34 -4.65
N GLU A 253 17.72 4.76 -4.29
CA GLU A 253 17.77 3.32 -4.03
C GLU A 253 16.95 3.06 -2.76
N LEU A 254 15.70 2.66 -2.93
CA LEU A 254 15.16 1.61 -2.07
C LEU A 254 16.21 0.48 -2.11
N PRO A 255 16.58 -0.16 -0.98
CA PRO A 255 17.57 -1.23 -0.98
C PRO A 255 17.21 -2.22 -2.09
N SER A 256 18.01 -2.20 -3.15
CA SER A 256 17.62 -2.75 -4.44
C SER A 256 17.52 -4.27 -4.31
N MET A 257 16.31 -4.79 -4.55
CA MET A 257 16.09 -6.22 -4.73
C MET A 257 16.47 -6.56 -6.17
N ARG A 258 17.72 -6.97 -6.38
CA ARG A 258 18.07 -7.81 -7.53
C ARG A 258 17.97 -9.26 -7.10
N CYS A 259 16.87 -9.91 -7.45
CA CYS A 259 16.78 -11.37 -7.42
C CYS A 259 17.42 -11.89 -8.72
N SER A 260 18.73 -12.13 -8.70
CA SER A 260 19.39 -12.93 -9.72
C SER A 260 19.21 -14.40 -9.37
N SER A 261 18.38 -15.10 -10.13
CA SER A 261 18.35 -16.56 -10.17
C SER A 261 19.57 -17.03 -10.96
N GLU A 262 20.72 -17.23 -10.30
CA GLU A 262 21.83 -17.96 -10.92
C GLU A 262 22.20 -19.19 -10.07
N ILE A 263 21.99 -20.30 -10.74
CA ILE A 263 22.48 -21.64 -10.43
C ILE A 263 24.01 -21.61 -10.60
N ASP A 264 24.69 -22.27 -9.66
CA ASP A 264 26.00 -22.93 -9.78
C ASP A 264 27.22 -22.33 -9.04
N GLY A 265 27.89 -23.19 -8.27
CA GLY A 265 29.35 -23.26 -8.24
C GLY A 265 30.18 -22.45 -7.22
N GLN A 266 30.59 -23.15 -6.14
CA GLN A 266 31.86 -23.03 -5.39
C GLN A 266 32.15 -21.79 -4.52
N GLY A 267 32.36 -22.07 -3.23
CA GLY A 267 32.58 -21.10 -2.16
C GLY A 267 33.94 -20.42 -2.12
N VAL A 268 34.06 -19.49 -1.16
CA VAL A 268 35.30 -18.76 -0.87
C VAL A 268 35.58 -18.82 0.63
N VAL A 269 36.79 -19.29 0.96
CA VAL A 269 37.37 -19.29 2.31
C VAL A 269 37.99 -17.93 2.58
N CYS A 270 37.59 -17.27 3.67
CA CYS A 270 38.30 -16.09 4.18
C CYS A 270 39.42 -16.55 5.12
N LYS A 271 40.69 -16.26 4.76
CA LYS A 271 41.79 -16.23 5.73
C LYS A 271 41.83 -14.87 6.42
N ARG A 272 42.27 -14.91 7.69
CA ARG A 272 42.42 -13.77 8.62
C ARG A 272 43.17 -12.60 8.02
#